data_AF-A0A1W1VRN0-F1
#
_entry.id   AF-A0A1W1VRN0-F1
#
_cell.length_a   1.000
_cell.length_b   1.000
_cell.length_c   1.000
_cell.angle_alpha   90.00
_cell.angle_beta   90.00
_cell.angle_gamma   90.00
#
_symmetry.space_group_name_H-M   'P 1'
#
loop_
_entity.id
_entity.type
_entity.pdbx_description
1 polymer ?
#
loop_
_entity_poly.entity_id
_entity_poly.type
_entity_poly.pdbx_seq_one_letter_code
_entity_poly.pdbx_strand_id
1 'polypeptide(L)'
;MATPITKITWALLPEPEKVLLWAVIILILPVALLTLLFAGPIVIWERVPIVTPSQAQIYVDAAKEVSESTKSPCDPGVTVDWQPLLAIEAVRLEQDFRKATPDRARELAGMFIERKGTCTHCIGDDPPT
;
A
#
# COMPACT_ATOMS: atom_id res chain seq x y z
N MET A 1 28.97 -66.86 18.39
CA MET A 1 28.45 -66.97 17.01
C MET A 1 27.47 -65.84 16.78
N ALA A 2 27.88 -64.76 16.11
CA ALA A 2 27.00 -63.64 15.79
C ALA A 2 26.18 -63.99 14.54
N THR A 3 24.86 -63.90 14.63
CA THR A 3 23.91 -64.24 13.58
C THR A 3 24.04 -63.30 12.37
N PRO A 4 23.90 -63.83 11.12
CA PRO A 4 24.16 -63.09 9.88
C PRO A 4 23.19 -61.91 9.62
N ILE A 5 22.13 -61.79 10.41
CA ILE A 5 21.11 -60.74 10.32
C ILE A 5 21.67 -59.36 10.73
N THR A 6 22.64 -59.33 11.63
CA THR A 6 23.28 -58.09 12.10
C THR A 6 24.17 -57.41 11.05
N LYS A 7 24.66 -58.16 10.05
CA LYS A 7 25.49 -57.59 8.96
C LYS A 7 24.67 -56.94 7.85
N ILE A 8 23.42 -57.34 7.68
CA ILE A 8 22.55 -56.83 6.60
C ILE A 8 21.90 -55.50 7.01
N THR A 9 21.70 -55.28 8.31
CA THR A 9 21.19 -54.01 8.85
C THR A 9 22.21 -52.87 8.74
N TRP A 10 23.51 -53.17 8.73
CA TRP A 10 24.57 -52.17 8.51
C TRP A 10 24.81 -51.80 7.04
N ALA A 11 24.37 -52.63 6.09
CA ALA A 11 24.51 -52.39 4.65
C ALA A 11 23.39 -51.52 4.07
N LEU A 12 22.34 -51.25 4.86
CA LEU A 12 21.19 -50.40 4.50
C LEU A 12 21.21 -49.06 5.28
N LEU A 13 22.36 -48.66 5.82
CA LEU A 13 22.54 -47.29 6.30
C LEU A 13 22.91 -46.43 5.09
N PRO A 14 22.05 -45.50 4.65
CA PRO A 14 22.46 -44.51 3.65
C PRO A 14 23.72 -43.82 4.16
N GLU A 15 24.65 -43.53 3.25
CA GLU A 15 25.93 -42.88 3.57
C GLU A 15 25.71 -41.77 4.62
N PRO A 16 26.51 -41.73 5.69
CA PRO A 16 26.25 -40.83 6.83
C PRO A 16 26.12 -39.36 6.41
N GLU A 17 26.81 -38.99 5.33
CA GLU A 17 26.70 -37.68 4.67
C GLU A 17 25.30 -37.38 4.14
N LYS A 18 24.63 -38.36 3.51
CA LYS A 18 23.27 -38.23 2.98
C LYS A 18 22.25 -38.13 4.11
N VAL A 19 22.44 -38.88 5.20
CA VAL A 19 21.57 -38.79 6.39
C VAL A 19 21.66 -37.40 7.02
N LEU A 20 22.89 -36.89 7.18
CA LEU A 20 23.14 -35.56 7.71
C LEU A 20 22.49 -34.48 6.81
N LEU A 21 22.66 -34.58 5.49
CA LEU A 21 22.06 -33.65 4.54
C LEU A 21 20.53 -33.64 4.64
N TRP A 22 19.88 -34.81 4.65
CA TRP A 22 18.42 -34.89 4.77
C TRP A 22 17.92 -34.35 6.11
N ALA A 23 18.63 -34.61 7.21
CA ALA A 23 18.30 -34.04 8.52
C ALA A 23 18.35 -32.51 8.50
N VAL A 24 19.37 -31.93 7.87
CA VAL A 24 19.50 -30.48 7.69
C VAL A 24 18.39 -29.92 6.79
N ILE A 25 18.06 -30.60 5.68
CA ILE A 25 16.97 -30.17 4.79
C ILE A 25 15.63 -30.19 5.52
N ILE A 26 15.31 -31.26 6.23
CA ILE A 26 14.04 -31.38 6.98
C ILE A 26 13.94 -30.31 8.06
N LEU A 27 15.07 -29.89 8.64
CA LEU A 27 15.10 -28.82 9.64
C LEU A 27 14.96 -27.42 9.00
N ILE A 28 15.69 -27.14 7.92
CA ILE A 28 15.76 -25.81 7.32
C ILE A 28 14.57 -25.52 6.40
N LEU A 29 14.13 -26.51 5.61
CA LEU A 29 13.06 -26.36 4.62
C LEU A 29 11.77 -25.77 5.19
N PRO A 30 11.21 -26.24 6.32
CA PRO A 30 9.98 -25.66 6.87
C PRO A 30 10.19 -24.21 7.33
N VAL A 31 11.35 -23.89 7.91
CA VAL A 31 11.67 -22.51 8.32
C VAL A 31 11.80 -21.61 7.10
N ALA A 32 12.54 -22.04 6.08
CA ALA A 32 12.69 -21.31 4.83
C ALA A 32 11.33 -21.07 4.15
N LEU A 33 10.47 -22.09 4.09
CA LEU A 33 9.13 -21.99 3.50
C LEU A 33 8.27 -20.98 4.26
N LEU A 34 8.29 -21.00 5.59
CA LEU A 34 7.58 -20.03 6.42
C LEU A 34 8.10 -18.61 6.18
N THR A 35 9.42 -18.40 6.17
CA THR A 35 9.99 -17.07 5.89
C THR A 35 9.57 -16.55 4.52
N LEU A 36 9.54 -17.40 3.49
CA LEU A 36 9.13 -17.00 2.15
C LEU A 36 7.64 -16.63 2.08
N LEU A 37 6.77 -17.43 2.72
CA LEU A 37 5.33 -17.19 2.75
C LEU A 37 4.96 -15.92 3.50
N PHE A 38 5.67 -15.60 4.58
CA PHE A 38 5.35 -14.46 5.44
C PHE A 38 6.16 -13.19 5.15
N ALA A 39 7.25 -13.27 4.37
CA ALA A 39 8.06 -12.08 4.03
C ALA A 39 7.21 -10.98 3.38
N GLY A 40 6.34 -11.33 2.42
CA GLY A 40 5.46 -10.36 1.76
C GLY A 40 4.49 -9.68 2.73
N PRO A 41 3.61 -10.44 3.41
CA PRO A 41 2.65 -9.88 4.37
C PRO A 41 3.31 -9.04 5.48
N ILE A 42 4.46 -9.47 6.02
CA ILE A 42 5.20 -8.72 7.05
C ILE A 42 5.68 -7.37 6.51
N VAL A 43 6.33 -7.38 5.34
CA VAL A 43 6.81 -6.14 4.71
C VAL A 43 5.66 -5.21 4.35
N ILE A 44 4.54 -5.74 3.87
CA ILE A 44 3.33 -4.97 3.59
C ILE A 44 2.79 -4.33 4.87
N TRP A 45 2.71 -5.08 5.96
CA TRP A 45 2.22 -4.56 7.25
C TRP A 45 3.13 -3.46 7.82
N GLU A 46 4.44 -3.56 7.64
CA GLU A 46 5.41 -2.54 8.09
C GLU A 46 5.46 -1.29 7.20
N ARG A 47 5.19 -1.43 5.90
CA ARG A 47 5.42 -0.36 4.90
C ARG A 47 4.16 0.28 4.36
N VAL A 48 3.01 -0.38 4.46
CA VAL A 48 1.74 0.18 4.01
C VAL A 48 1.12 1.01 5.14
N PRO A 49 0.78 2.29 4.91
CA PRO A 49 0.08 3.11 5.89
C PRO A 49 -1.17 2.40 6.37
N ILE A 50 -1.18 1.99 7.64
CA ILE A 50 -2.36 1.42 8.30
C ILE A 50 -3.26 2.60 8.70
N VAL A 51 -3.99 3.09 7.70
CA VAL A 51 -5.01 4.13 7.87
C VAL A 51 -6.35 3.44 8.13
N THR A 52 -7.13 3.95 9.09
CA THR A 52 -8.51 3.44 9.25
C THR A 52 -9.36 3.89 8.05
N PRO A 53 -10.43 3.16 7.68
CA PRO A 53 -11.32 3.60 6.61
C PRO A 53 -11.86 5.02 6.80
N SER A 54 -12.14 5.41 8.05
CA SER A 54 -12.57 6.78 8.39
C SER A 54 -11.50 7.83 8.14
N GLN A 55 -10.23 7.54 8.41
CA GLN A 55 -9.12 8.45 8.16
C GLN A 55 -8.80 8.54 6.67
N ALA A 56 -8.93 7.45 5.91
CA ALA A 56 -8.78 7.46 4.46
C ALA A 56 -9.86 8.33 3.79
N GLN A 57 -11.09 8.28 4.31
CA GLN A 57 -12.21 9.06 3.80
C GLN A 57 -11.95 10.57 3.83
N ILE A 58 -11.17 11.06 4.81
CA ILE A 58 -10.77 12.48 4.89
C ILE A 58 -10.11 12.94 3.59
N TYR A 59 -9.24 12.10 3.00
CA TYR A 59 -8.53 12.42 1.77
C TYR A 59 -9.38 12.24 0.53
N VAL A 60 -10.27 11.25 0.52
CA VAL A 60 -11.25 11.05 -0.56
C VAL A 60 -12.17 12.26 -0.66
N ASP A 61 -12.70 12.72 0.48
CA ASP A 61 -13.61 13.86 0.55
C ASP A 61 -12.88 15.15 0.16
N ALA A 62 -11.67 15.37 0.68
CA ALA A 62 -10.86 16.53 0.31
C ALA A 62 -10.52 16.58 -1.19
N ALA A 63 -10.11 15.45 -1.78
CA ALA A 63 -9.81 15.37 -3.20
C ALA A 63 -11.05 15.66 -4.05
N LYS A 64 -12.21 15.12 -3.66
CA LYS A 64 -13.48 15.34 -4.35
C LYS A 64 -13.91 16.81 -4.27
N GLU A 65 -13.93 17.38 -3.07
CA GLU A 65 -14.34 18.77 -2.84
C GLU A 65 -13.47 19.74 -3.65
N VAL A 66 -12.16 19.53 -3.61
CA VAL A 66 -11.21 20.37 -4.33
C VAL A 66 -11.33 20.17 -5.85
N SER A 67 -11.54 18.95 -6.33
CA SER A 67 -11.82 18.69 -7.76
C SER A 67 -13.08 19.40 -8.23
N GLU A 68 -14.17 19.33 -7.46
CA GLU A 68 -15.43 20.00 -7.78
C GLU A 68 -15.28 21.51 -7.79
N SER A 69 -14.45 22.08 -6.92
CA SER A 69 -14.17 23.52 -6.86
C SER A 69 -13.48 24.07 -8.12
N THR A 70 -12.85 23.22 -8.93
CA THR A 70 -12.17 23.64 -10.18
C THR A 70 -13.11 23.71 -11.39
N LYS A 71 -14.31 23.13 -11.29
CA LYS A 71 -15.27 23.10 -12.39
C LYS A 71 -15.84 24.49 -12.61
N SER A 72 -15.91 24.91 -13.87
CA SER A 72 -16.49 26.19 -14.27
C SER A 72 -17.30 26.02 -15.55
N PRO A 73 -18.13 27.01 -15.93
CA PRO A 73 -18.83 26.98 -17.21
C PRO A 73 -17.90 26.88 -18.42
N CYS A 74 -16.65 27.36 -18.28
CA CYS A 74 -15.64 27.35 -19.34
C CYS A 74 -14.74 26.11 -19.32
N ASP A 75 -14.73 25.32 -18.24
CA ASP A 75 -13.75 24.25 -18.03
C ASP A 75 -14.38 23.11 -17.20
N PRO A 76 -14.32 21.84 -17.66
CA PRO A 76 -14.81 20.69 -16.91
C PRO A 76 -14.08 20.44 -15.57
N GLY A 77 -13.02 21.18 -15.29
CA GLY A 77 -12.23 21.12 -14.07
C GLY A 77 -11.11 20.08 -14.15
N VAL A 78 -10.36 20.00 -13.05
CA VAL A 78 -9.27 19.04 -12.84
C VAL A 78 -9.69 18.05 -11.75
N THR A 79 -9.46 16.77 -12.00
CA THR A 79 -9.64 15.71 -11.00
C THR A 79 -8.34 15.55 -10.21
N VAL A 80 -8.41 15.78 -8.90
CA VAL A 80 -7.35 15.47 -7.95
C VAL A 80 -7.52 14.04 -7.47
N ASP A 81 -6.48 13.23 -7.59
CA ASP A 81 -6.47 11.86 -7.06
C ASP A 81 -6.18 11.89 -5.56
N TRP A 82 -6.91 11.09 -4.78
CA TRP A 82 -6.78 11.06 -3.32
C TRP A 82 -5.59 10.20 -2.86
N GLN A 83 -5.18 9.21 -3.67
CA GLN A 83 -4.10 8.30 -3.29
C GLN A 83 -2.75 9.03 -3.09
N PRO A 84 -2.34 9.97 -3.96
CA PRO A 84 -1.17 10.79 -3.73
C PRO A 84 -1.25 11.66 -2.46
N LEU A 85 -2.44 12.17 -2.12
CA LEU A 85 -2.63 12.98 -0.90
C LEU A 85 -2.34 12.13 0.35
N LEU A 86 -2.93 10.93 0.39
CA LEU A 86 -2.72 9.98 1.47
C LEU A 86 -1.25 9.56 1.56
N ALA A 87 -0.60 9.28 0.43
CA ALA A 87 0.80 8.89 0.39
C ALA A 87 1.74 9.99 0.92
N ILE A 88 1.49 11.26 0.56
CA ILE A 88 2.26 12.39 1.06
C ILE A 88 2.06 12.57 2.57
N GLU A 89 0.82 12.53 3.06
CA GLU A 89 0.59 12.65 4.51
C GLU A 89 1.10 11.43 5.29
N ALA A 90 1.13 10.23 4.69
CA ALA A 90 1.77 9.07 5.31
C ALA A 90 3.23 9.37 5.69
N VAL A 91 3.96 10.07 4.81
CA VAL A 91 5.34 10.51 5.09
C VAL A 91 5.36 11.66 6.11
N ARG A 92 4.53 12.69 5.92
CA ARG A 92 4.52 13.89 6.79
C ARG A 92 4.07 13.62 8.23
N LEU A 93 3.19 12.64 8.42
CA LEU A 93 2.66 12.27 9.73
C LEU A 93 3.43 11.12 10.37
N GLU A 94 4.52 10.64 9.75
CA GLU A 94 5.25 9.46 10.20
C GLU A 94 4.32 8.24 10.38
N GLN A 95 3.37 8.09 9.45
CA GLN A 95 2.30 7.08 9.47
C GLN A 95 1.28 7.23 10.63
N ASP A 96 1.31 8.32 11.42
CA ASP A 96 0.35 8.59 12.49
C ASP A 96 -0.86 9.41 12.03
N PHE A 97 -1.83 8.73 11.42
CA PHE A 97 -3.06 9.35 10.90
C PHE A 97 -4.03 9.86 11.98
N ARG A 98 -3.74 9.68 13.28
CA ARG A 98 -4.52 10.34 14.35
C ARG A 98 -4.36 11.86 14.31
N LYS A 99 -3.29 12.34 13.68
CA LYS A 99 -3.00 13.76 13.47
C LYS A 99 -3.63 14.32 12.18
N ALA A 100 -4.29 13.48 11.38
CA ALA A 100 -4.93 13.91 10.13
C ALA A 100 -6.16 14.78 10.41
N THR A 101 -6.30 15.86 9.65
CA THR A 101 -7.45 16.77 9.73
C THR A 101 -8.00 17.07 8.32
N PRO A 102 -9.33 17.28 8.17
CA PRO A 102 -9.93 17.63 6.89
C PRO A 102 -9.35 18.91 6.27
N ASP A 103 -9.11 19.94 7.08
CA ASP A 103 -8.56 21.21 6.59
C ASP A 103 -7.19 21.03 5.91
N ARG A 104 -6.30 20.27 6.54
CA ARG A 104 -4.97 19.98 6.01
C ARG A 104 -5.02 19.12 4.75
N ALA A 105 -5.93 18.15 4.70
CA ALA A 105 -6.13 17.33 3.51
C ALA A 105 -6.63 18.19 2.32
N ARG A 106 -7.52 19.16 2.56
CA ARG A 106 -7.95 20.12 1.55
C ARG A 106 -6.82 21.04 1.08
N GLU A 107 -6.04 21.57 2.02
CA GLU A 107 -4.87 22.40 1.69
C GLU A 107 -3.88 21.62 0.81
N LEU A 108 -3.60 20.37 1.18
CA LEU A 108 -2.75 19.48 0.39
C LEU A 108 -3.32 19.23 -1.01
N ALA A 109 -4.61 18.93 -1.12
CA ALA A 109 -5.27 18.76 -2.42
C ALA A 109 -5.19 20.03 -3.28
N GLY A 110 -5.32 21.21 -2.67
CA GLY A 110 -5.17 22.49 -3.36
C GLY A 110 -3.79 22.71 -3.99
N MET A 111 -2.74 22.14 -3.40
CA MET A 111 -1.38 22.21 -3.96
C MET A 111 -1.21 21.42 -5.26
N PHE A 112 -2.15 20.53 -5.60
CA PHE A 112 -2.16 19.82 -6.89
C PHE A 112 -2.83 20.61 -8.01
N ILE A 113 -3.41 21.78 -7.71
CA ILE A 113 -4.09 22.61 -8.71
C ILE A 113 -3.20 23.79 -9.10
N GLU A 114 -3.04 23.98 -10.40
CA GLU A 114 -2.46 25.19 -10.98
C GLU A 114 -3.56 25.97 -11.71
N ARG A 115 -3.82 27.22 -11.32
CA ARG A 115 -4.78 28.07 -12.04
C ARG A 115 -4.17 28.62 -13.32
N LYS A 116 -4.84 28.41 -14.46
CA LYS A 116 -4.45 28.98 -15.76
C LYS A 116 -5.60 29.78 -16.37
N GLY A 117 -5.32 31.04 -16.70
CA GLY A 117 -6.28 31.95 -17.34
C GLY A 117 -7.40 32.42 -16.41
N THR A 118 -8.38 33.10 -17.01
CA THR A 118 -9.60 33.60 -16.34
C THR A 118 -10.80 33.26 -17.21
N CYS A 119 -11.83 32.65 -16.63
CA CYS A 119 -13.12 32.43 -17.30
C CYS A 119 -14.01 33.66 -17.06
N THR A 120 -14.34 34.38 -18.14
CA THR A 120 -15.35 35.43 -18.13
C THR A 120 -16.55 34.90 -18.90
N HIS A 121 -17.56 34.40 -18.18
CA HIS A 121 -18.81 33.97 -18.80
C HIS A 121 -19.82 35.12 -18.76
N CYS A 122 -20.23 35.65 -19.91
CA CYS A 122 -21.35 36.59 -19.99
C CYS A 122 -22.64 35.80 -19.74
N ILE A 123 -23.25 35.96 -18.56
CA ILE A 123 -24.63 35.52 -18.34
C ILE A 123 -25.48 36.52 -19.12
N GLY A 124 -25.89 36.15 -20.32
CA GLY A 124 -26.78 36.98 -21.12
C GLY A 124 -28.16 36.97 -20.51
N ASP A 125 -28.64 38.13 -20.08
CA ASP A 125 -30.05 38.47 -20.04
C ASP A 125 -30.17 40.00 -20.24
N ASP A 126 -30.63 40.39 -21.43
CA ASP A 126 -31.84 41.21 -21.56
C ASP A 126 -32.27 41.27 -23.04
N PRO A 127 -33.52 40.92 -23.38
CA PRO A 127 -34.06 41.17 -24.71
C PRO A 127 -34.19 42.68 -24.93
N PRO A 128 -33.96 43.20 -26.16
CA PRO A 128 -34.16 44.62 -26.44
C PRO A 128 -35.64 44.98 -26.22
N THR A 129 -35.87 46.00 -25.39
CA THR A 129 -37.16 46.70 -25.23
C THR A 129 -37.43 47.62 -26.41
#